data_AF-W7SUZ7-F1
#
_entry.id   AF-W7SUZ7-F1
#
_cell.length_a   1.000
_cell.length_b   1.000
_cell.length_c   1.000
_cell.angle_alpha   90.00
_cell.angle_beta   90.00
_cell.angle_gamma   90.00
#
_symmetry.space_group_name_H-M   'P 1'
#
loop_
_entity.id
_entity.type
_entity.pdbx_description
1 polymer ?
#
loop_
_entity_poly.entity_id
_entity_poly.type
_entity_poly.pdbx_seq_one_letter_code
_entity_poly.pdbx_strand_id
1 'polypeptide(L)'
;MFSYGTHGFQEIDAQFLLLYTLVAQSALQSVGRARMAEEQIEQLRAAMESRAVIEQAKGILMAVRGLTDDQAFQELVAQSQRDNVKLRTVARRFVAMATGRVPGAKAGEGQ
;
A
#
# COMPACT_ATOMS: atom_id res chain seq x y z
N MET A 1 -63.68 -28.59 -3.02
CA MET A 1 -62.97 -28.34 -4.29
C MET A 1 -61.81 -27.40 -3.98
N PHE A 2 -60.66 -27.96 -3.60
CA PHE A 2 -59.46 -27.17 -3.26
C PHE A 2 -58.68 -26.93 -4.55
N SER A 3 -58.65 -25.66 -5.01
CA SER A 3 -57.77 -25.25 -6.09
C SER A 3 -56.37 -25.05 -5.52
N TYR A 4 -55.45 -25.95 -5.85
CA TYR A 4 -54.02 -25.74 -5.63
C TYR A 4 -53.53 -24.72 -6.66
N GLY A 5 -53.60 -23.43 -6.31
CA GLY A 5 -53.01 -22.34 -7.08
C GLY A 5 -51.48 -22.39 -7.03
N THR A 6 -50.87 -23.32 -7.77
CA THR A 6 -49.41 -23.51 -7.86
C THR A 6 -48.71 -22.59 -8.86
N HIS A 7 -49.44 -21.68 -9.53
CA HIS A 7 -48.89 -20.85 -10.61
C HIS A 7 -48.46 -19.43 -10.17
N GLY A 8 -48.92 -18.92 -9.03
CA GLY A 8 -48.57 -17.55 -8.58
C GLY A 8 -47.20 -17.43 -7.90
N PHE A 9 -46.75 -18.49 -7.20
CA PHE A 9 -45.47 -18.48 -6.51
C PHE A 9 -44.29 -18.70 -7.46
N GLN A 10 -44.42 -19.56 -8.47
CA GLN A 10 -43.31 -19.93 -9.37
C GLN A 10 -42.78 -18.74 -10.19
N GLU A 11 -43.67 -17.84 -10.65
CA GLU A 11 -43.30 -16.67 -11.48
C GLU A 11 -42.71 -15.52 -10.64
N ILE A 12 -43.26 -15.33 -9.44
CA ILE A 12 -42.80 -14.33 -8.47
C ILE A 12 -41.47 -14.74 -7.84
N ASP A 13 -41.31 -16.01 -7.47
CA ASP A 13 -40.07 -16.55 -6.89
C ASP A 13 -38.89 -16.46 -7.87
N ALA A 14 -39.12 -16.67 -9.17
CA ALA A 14 -38.09 -16.54 -10.20
C ALA A 14 -37.57 -15.10 -10.34
N GLN A 15 -38.47 -14.11 -10.30
CA GLN A 15 -38.08 -12.69 -10.37
C GLN A 15 -37.33 -12.25 -9.11
N PHE A 16 -37.76 -12.71 -7.93
CA PHE A 16 -37.04 -12.46 -6.68
C PHE A 16 -35.67 -13.13 -6.64
N LEU A 17 -35.54 -14.36 -7.15
CA LEU A 17 -34.24 -15.05 -7.26
C LEU A 17 -33.28 -14.33 -8.21
N LEU A 18 -33.78 -13.80 -9.32
CA LEU A 18 -32.98 -13.00 -10.25
C LEU A 18 -32.52 -11.68 -9.62
N LEU A 19 -33.41 -10.98 -8.92
CA LEU A 19 -33.08 -9.75 -8.18
C LEU A 19 -32.06 -10.04 -7.07
N TYR A 20 -32.27 -11.10 -6.30
CA TYR A 20 -31.36 -11.52 -5.24
C TYR A 20 -29.97 -11.85 -5.80
N THR A 21 -29.91 -12.63 -6.87
CA THR A 21 -28.65 -12.99 -7.54
C THR A 21 -27.91 -11.74 -8.02
N LEU A 22 -28.61 -10.79 -8.63
CA LEU A 22 -28.03 -9.53 -9.11
C LEU A 22 -27.47 -8.68 -7.97
N VAL A 23 -28.21 -8.53 -6.87
CA VAL A 23 -27.76 -7.76 -5.70
C VAL A 23 -26.58 -8.46 -5.03
N ALA A 24 -26.63 -9.78 -4.85
CA ALA A 24 -25.53 -10.55 -4.30
C ALA A 24 -24.27 -10.47 -5.17
N GLN A 25 -24.40 -10.59 -6.49
CA GLN A 25 -23.30 -10.42 -7.44
C GLN A 25 -22.69 -9.02 -7.36
N SER A 26 -23.50 -7.97 -7.36
CA SER A 26 -23.01 -6.59 -7.27
C SER A 26 -22.31 -6.29 -5.94
N ALA A 27 -22.82 -6.83 -4.83
CA ALA A 27 -22.17 -6.75 -3.52
C ALA A 27 -20.82 -7.48 -3.49
N LEU A 28 -20.73 -8.68 -4.09
CA LEU A 28 -19.47 -9.41 -4.17
C LEU A 28 -18.43 -8.68 -5.05
N GLN A 29 -18.87 -8.13 -6.18
CA GLN A 29 -18.01 -7.34 -7.07
C GLN A 29 -17.52 -6.06 -6.40
N SER A 30 -18.37 -5.38 -5.62
CA SER A 30 -17.98 -4.15 -4.93
C SER A 30 -16.94 -4.41 -3.85
N VAL A 31 -17.09 -5.49 -3.07
CA VAL A 31 -16.08 -5.93 -2.09
C VAL A 31 -14.75 -6.28 -2.77
N GLY A 32 -14.80 -6.99 -3.90
CA GLY A 32 -13.59 -7.32 -4.67
C GLY A 32 -12.86 -6.07 -5.16
N ARG A 33 -13.60 -5.08 -5.69
CA ARG A 33 -13.03 -3.80 -6.13
C ARG A 33 -12.43 -2.99 -4.96
N ALA A 34 -13.11 -2.96 -3.82
CA ALA A 34 -12.63 -2.26 -2.63
C ALA A 34 -11.30 -2.86 -2.14
N ARG A 35 -11.20 -4.18 -2.04
CA ARG A 35 -9.96 -4.87 -1.64
C ARG A 35 -8.81 -4.59 -2.60
N MET A 36 -9.05 -4.65 -3.91
CA MET A 36 -8.01 -4.32 -4.90
C MET A 36 -7.54 -2.87 -4.77
N ALA A 37 -8.46 -1.93 -4.53
CA ALA A 37 -8.09 -0.53 -4.32
C ALA A 37 -7.27 -0.34 -3.03
N GLU A 38 -7.64 -1.02 -1.94
CA GLU A 38 -6.88 -1.03 -0.69
C GLU A 38 -5.47 -1.58 -0.89
N GLU A 39 -5.31 -2.71 -1.58
CA GLU A 39 -4.00 -3.29 -1.90
C GLU A 39 -3.13 -2.34 -2.72
N GLN A 40 -3.71 -1.67 -3.72
CA GLN A 40 -2.99 -0.67 -4.53
C GLN A 40 -2.56 0.54 -3.70
N ILE A 41 -3.44 1.03 -2.82
CA ILE A 41 -3.12 2.14 -1.91
C ILE A 41 -1.95 1.77 -1.00
N GLU A 42 -1.94 0.56 -0.44
CA GLU A 42 -0.85 0.11 0.42
C GLU A 42 0.48 -0.06 -0.35
N GLN A 43 0.44 -0.57 -1.57
CA GLN A 43 1.63 -0.63 -2.44
C GLN A 43 2.19 0.77 -2.75
N LEU A 44 1.31 1.72 -3.09
CA LEU A 44 1.69 3.11 -3.34
C LEU A 44 2.27 3.77 -2.09
N ARG A 45 1.64 3.58 -0.92
CA ARG A 45 2.14 4.08 0.36
C ARG A 45 3.53 3.54 0.67
N ALA A 46 3.75 2.24 0.51
CA ALA A 46 5.05 1.62 0.75
C ALA A 46 6.14 2.13 -0.21
N ALA A 47 5.79 2.37 -1.47
CA ALA A 47 6.68 2.97 -2.47
C ALA A 47 7.01 4.43 -2.12
N MET A 48 6.01 5.22 -1.73
CA MET A 48 6.18 6.62 -1.32
C MET A 48 7.05 6.75 -0.07
N GLU A 49 6.83 5.92 0.95
CA GLU A 49 7.63 5.93 2.17
C GLU A 49 9.11 5.61 1.87
N SER A 50 9.35 4.61 1.02
CA SER A 50 10.70 4.24 0.59
C SER A 50 11.37 5.38 -0.19
N ARG A 51 10.63 6.08 -1.05
CA ARG A 51 11.16 7.23 -1.79
C ARG A 51 11.47 8.42 -0.87
N ALA A 52 10.56 8.75 0.05
CA ALA A 52 10.70 9.89 0.95
C ALA A 52 11.99 9.82 1.78
N VAL A 53 12.31 8.64 2.34
CA VAL A 53 13.54 8.49 3.15
C VAL A 53 14.82 8.54 2.32
N ILE A 54 14.77 8.10 1.06
CA ILE A 54 15.91 8.20 0.13
C ILE A 54 16.17 9.66 -0.22
N GLU A 55 15.13 10.43 -0.54
CA GLU A 55 15.29 11.86 -0.84
C GLU A 55 15.80 12.66 0.39
N GLN A 56 15.36 12.31 1.60
CA GLN A 56 15.90 12.90 2.83
C GLN A 56 17.39 12.62 3.00
N ALA A 57 17.81 11.37 2.79
CA ALA A 57 19.22 10.98 2.89
C ALA A 57 20.06 11.70 1.82
N LYS A 58 19.56 11.81 0.58
CA LYS A 58 20.21 12.58 -0.49
C LYS A 58 20.37 14.04 -0.07
N GLY A 59 19.31 14.69 0.39
CA GLY A 59 19.36 16.09 0.83
C GLY A 59 20.39 16.34 1.95
N ILE A 60 20.49 15.42 2.91
CA ILE A 60 21.53 15.48 3.96
C ILE A 60 22.93 15.34 3.36
N LEU A 61 23.15 14.36 2.48
CA LEU A 61 24.45 14.16 1.83
C LEU A 61 24.86 15.37 0.98
N MET A 62 23.92 15.97 0.27
CA MET A 62 24.13 17.20 -0.48
C MET A 62 24.54 18.35 0.45
N ALA A 63 23.82 18.55 1.56
CA ALA A 63 24.10 19.63 2.51
C ALA A 63 25.43 19.45 3.27
N VAL A 64 25.75 18.22 3.69
CA VAL A 64 26.92 17.93 4.54
C VAL A 64 28.19 17.74 3.73
N ARG A 65 28.11 17.14 2.54
CA ARG A 65 29.27 16.76 1.73
C ARG A 65 29.39 17.56 0.42
N GLY A 66 28.46 18.46 0.13
CA GLY A 66 28.48 19.25 -1.11
C GLY A 66 28.26 18.43 -2.38
N LEU A 67 27.65 17.25 -2.27
CA LEU A 67 27.38 16.37 -3.42
C LEU A 67 26.23 16.92 -4.26
N THR A 68 26.27 16.62 -5.57
CA THR A 68 25.07 16.77 -6.42
C THR A 68 24.03 15.71 -6.07
N ASP A 69 22.80 15.90 -6.57
CA ASP A 69 21.70 14.94 -6.40
C ASP A 69 22.09 13.53 -6.89
N ASP A 70 22.68 13.44 -8.09
CA ASP A 70 23.14 12.20 -8.69
C ASP A 70 24.29 11.55 -7.89
N GLN A 71 25.26 12.35 -7.45
CA GLN A 71 26.37 11.85 -6.63
C GLN A 71 25.89 11.32 -5.28
N ALA A 72 24.95 12.01 -4.64
CA ALA A 72 24.36 11.56 -3.39
C ALA A 72 23.59 10.24 -3.56
N PHE A 73 22.84 10.10 -4.66
CA PHE A 73 22.16 8.84 -4.96
C PHE A 73 23.14 7.69 -5.24
N GLN A 74 24.17 7.94 -6.06
CA GLN A 74 25.23 6.98 -6.36
C GLN A 74 25.95 6.51 -5.08
N GLU A 75 26.23 7.40 -4.15
CA GLU A 75 26.85 7.07 -2.86
C GLU A 75 25.96 6.11 -2.03
N LEU A 76 24.66 6.38 -1.97
CA LEU A 76 23.71 5.49 -1.28
C LEU A 76 23.63 4.11 -1.96
N VAL A 77 23.66 4.06 -3.30
CA VAL A 77 23.68 2.80 -4.07
C VAL A 77 24.96 2.02 -3.81
N ALA A 78 26.12 2.68 -3.87
CA ALA A 78 27.41 2.06 -3.60
C ALA A 78 27.44 1.48 -2.18
N GLN A 79 26.95 2.21 -1.19
CA GLN A 79 26.86 1.71 0.19
C GLN A 79 25.88 0.52 0.31
N SER A 80 24.72 0.60 -0.34
CA SER A 80 23.71 -0.49 -0.38
C SER A 80 24.28 -1.78 -0.96
N GLN A 81 25.07 -1.68 -2.03
CA GLN A 81 25.75 -2.81 -2.66
C GLN A 81 26.86 -3.38 -1.76
N ARG A 82 27.71 -2.51 -1.19
CA ARG A 82 28.78 -2.92 -0.26
C ARG A 82 28.24 -3.69 0.95
N ASP A 83 27.12 -3.22 1.49
CA ASP A 83 26.49 -3.83 2.67
C ASP A 83 25.53 -4.98 2.32
N ASN A 84 25.23 -5.19 1.04
CA ASN A 84 24.20 -6.12 0.54
C ASN A 84 22.84 -5.97 1.27
N VAL A 85 22.39 -4.73 1.45
CA VAL A 85 21.09 -4.42 2.07
C VAL A 85 20.29 -3.49 1.18
N LYS A 86 18.96 -3.48 1.36
CA LYS A 86 18.05 -2.60 0.61
C LYS A 86 18.46 -1.13 0.76
N LEU A 87 18.44 -0.39 -0.35
CA LEU A 87 18.78 1.05 -0.42
C LEU A 87 18.08 1.90 0.64
N ARG A 88 16.76 1.70 0.83
CA ARG A 88 15.96 2.39 1.87
C ARG A 88 16.50 2.20 3.29
N THR A 89 17.14 1.05 3.56
CA THR A 89 17.74 0.76 4.87
C THR A 89 19.01 1.57 5.07
N VAL A 90 19.85 1.69 4.04
CA VAL A 90 21.03 2.57 4.05
C VAL A 90 20.59 4.03 4.24
N ALA A 91 19.60 4.49 3.49
CA ALA A 91 19.07 5.84 3.61
C ALA A 91 18.58 6.14 5.03
N ARG A 92 17.79 5.24 5.64
CA ARG A 92 17.38 5.38 7.06
C ARG A 92 18.56 5.50 8.01
N ARG A 93 19.62 4.70 7.83
CA ARG A 93 20.82 4.78 8.66
C ARG A 93 21.48 6.16 8.54
N PHE A 94 21.63 6.69 7.32
CA PHE A 94 22.17 8.03 7.11
C PHE A 94 21.34 9.11 7.79
N VAL A 95 20.02 9.09 7.61
CA VAL A 95 19.14 10.07 8.25
C VAL A 95 19.19 9.95 9.78
N ALA A 96 19.21 8.72 10.32
CA ALA A 96 19.34 8.49 11.75
C ALA A 96 20.65 9.02 12.33
N MET A 97 21.76 8.80 11.63
CA MET A 97 23.07 9.33 12.04
C MET A 97 23.11 10.86 12.02
N ALA A 98 22.47 11.50 11.03
CA ALA A 98 22.50 12.95 10.88
C ALA A 98 21.52 13.70 11.79
N THR A 99 20.37 13.09 12.10
CA THR A 99 19.29 13.76 12.85
C THR A 99 19.12 13.25 14.28
N GLY A 100 19.79 12.15 14.65
CA GLY A 100 19.56 11.46 15.92
C GLY A 100 18.20 10.74 16.01
N ARG A 101 17.40 10.72 14.92
CA ARG A 101 16.07 10.11 14.87
C ARG A 101 15.97 9.07 13.76
N VAL A 102 15.42 7.89 14.04
CA VAL A 102 15.15 6.87 13.02
C VAL A 102 13.87 7.24 12.24
N PRO A 103 13.94 7.48 10.91
CA PRO A 103 12.75 7.73 10.10
C PRO A 103 11.98 6.42 9.87
N GLY A 104 10.65 6.47 10.02
CA GLY A 104 9.78 5.31 9.81
C GLY A 104 9.68 4.35 11.01
N ALA A 105 10.28 4.67 12.16
CA ALA A 105 9.93 4.00 13.41
C ALA A 105 8.48 4.38 13.75
N LYS A 106 7.55 3.41 13.68
CA LYS A 106 6.17 3.65 14.13
C LYS A 106 6.23 4.13 15.58
N ALA A 107 5.60 5.27 15.85
CA ALA A 107 5.36 5.71 17.21
C ALA A 107 4.42 4.68 17.86
N GLY A 108 4.94 3.77 18.68
CA GLY A 108 4.09 2.83 19.44
C GLY A 108 4.58 1.39 19.65
N GLU A 109 5.87 1.09 19.68
CA GLU A 109 6.36 -0.18 20.25
C GLU A 109 7.29 0.14 21.43
N GLY A 110 6.64 0.35 22.57
CA GLY A 110 7.21 0.74 23.85
C GLY A 110 6.11 0.75 24.91
N GLN A 111 5.31 -0.31 24.95
CA GLN A 111 4.45 -0.67 26.07
C GLN A 111 4.16 -2.17 26.03
#